data_AF-A0A950N1D9-F1
#
_entry.id   AF-A0A950N1D9-F1
#
_cell.length_a   1.000
_cell.length_b   1.000
_cell.length_c   1.000
_cell.angle_alpha   90.00
_cell.angle_beta   90.00
_cell.angle_gamma   90.00
#
_symmetry.space_group_name_H-M   'P 1'
#
loop_
_entity.id
_entity.type
_entity.pdbx_description
1 polymer ?
#
loop_
_entity_poly.entity_id
_entity_poly.type
_entity_poly.pdbx_seq_one_letter_code
_entity_poly.pdbx_strand_id
1 'polypeptide(L)'
;MKSALPIATVVLAIVAVWYLAAALMNAPLQRDQFANAGRTDYSTQDLVGASLNMERPKLPAPHQVASELYKLVFNTPPTSKRSLVYHGLITLEETLIGFVIGSALGIGLAALIVSMRWLERSMMPWIVA
;
A
#
# COMPACT_ATOMS: atom_id res chain seq x y z
N MET A 1 -1.48 22.76 -19.70
CA MET A 1 -1.70 21.58 -20.58
C MET A 1 -0.42 20.97 -21.18
N LYS A 2 0.74 21.66 -21.22
CA LYS A 2 1.98 21.13 -21.84
C LYS A 2 2.61 19.91 -21.13
N SER A 3 2.23 19.61 -19.89
CA SER A 3 2.75 18.49 -19.09
C SER A 3 1.86 17.23 -19.07
N ALA A 4 0.61 17.32 -19.54
CA ALA A 4 -0.34 16.20 -19.45
C ALA A 4 0.06 15.03 -20.36
N LEU A 5 0.57 15.32 -21.56
CA LEU A 5 1.04 14.30 -22.50
C LEU A 5 2.23 13.51 -21.95
N PRO A 6 3.33 14.13 -21.47
CA PRO A 6 4.41 13.38 -20.83
C PRO A 6 3.95 12.49 -19.67
N ILE A 7 3.08 13.01 -18.79
CA ILE A 7 2.57 12.26 -17.63
C ILE A 7 1.76 11.04 -18.10
N ALA A 8 0.81 11.24 -19.01
CA ALA A 8 -0.02 10.15 -19.51
C ALA A 8 0.82 9.06 -20.19
N THR A 9 1.84 9.44 -20.97
CA THR A 9 2.76 8.49 -21.60
C THR A 9 3.49 7.63 -20.58
N VAL A 10 4.04 8.25 -19.51
CA VAL A 10 4.74 7.52 -18.45
C VAL A 10 3.79 6.58 -17.71
N VAL A 11 2.58 7.05 -17.37
CA VAL A 11 1.58 6.23 -16.68
C VAL A 11 1.18 5.02 -17.55
N LEU A 12 0.91 5.24 -18.83
CA LEU A 12 0.57 4.16 -19.77
C LEU A 12 1.72 3.16 -19.92
N ALA A 13 2.97 3.64 -19.99
CA ALA A 13 4.15 2.78 -20.04
C ALA A 13 4.26 1.91 -18.78
N ILE A 14 4.06 2.48 -17.59
CA ILE A 14 4.07 1.74 -16.32
C ILE A 14 2.97 0.69 -16.29
N VAL A 15 1.74 1.05 -16.68
CA VAL A 15 0.60 0.12 -16.71
C VAL A 15 0.84 -1.01 -17.72
N ALA A 16 1.40 -0.70 -18.89
CA ALA A 16 1.73 -1.71 -19.89
C ALA A 16 2.79 -2.70 -19.37
N VAL A 17 3.87 -2.18 -18.76
CA VAL A 17 4.90 -3.01 -18.12
C VAL A 17 4.31 -3.88 -17.01
N TRP A 18 3.38 -3.34 -16.21
CA TRP A 18 2.71 -4.09 -15.16
C TRP A 18 1.83 -5.22 -15.72
N TYR A 19 1.04 -4.98 -16.77
CA TYR A 19 0.27 -6.05 -17.44
C TYR A 19 1.17 -7.15 -18.00
N LEU A 20 2.28 -6.78 -18.65
CA LEU A 20 3.25 -7.75 -19.16
C LEU A 20 3.88 -8.57 -18.03
N ALA A 21 4.29 -7.91 -16.94
CA ALA A 21 4.83 -8.58 -15.77
C ALA A 21 3.81 -9.53 -15.13
N ALA A 22 2.55 -9.11 -14.98
CA ALA A 22 1.48 -9.94 -14.42
C ALA A 22 1.25 -11.18 -15.29
N ALA A 23 1.15 -11.03 -16.61
CA ALA A 23 1.00 -12.16 -17.53
C ALA A 23 2.18 -13.15 -17.43
N LEU A 24 3.42 -12.65 -17.43
CA LEU A 24 4.62 -13.48 -17.40
C LEU A 24 4.83 -14.17 -16.04
N MET A 25 4.62 -13.46 -14.93
CA MET A 25 4.85 -13.99 -13.58
C MET A 25 3.76 -14.97 -13.14
N ASN A 26 2.54 -14.80 -13.62
CA ASN A 26 1.42 -15.69 -13.32
C ASN A 26 1.36 -16.90 -14.25
N ALA A 27 1.93 -16.82 -15.47
CA ALA A 27 1.88 -17.90 -16.45
C ALA A 27 2.34 -19.28 -15.93
N PRO A 28 3.45 -19.43 -15.18
CA PRO A 28 3.84 -20.74 -14.64
C PRO A 28 2.76 -21.34 -13.73
N LEU A 29 2.21 -20.55 -12.81
CA LEU A 29 1.13 -20.99 -11.92
C LEU A 29 -0.12 -21.38 -12.72
N GLN A 30 -0.45 -20.62 -13.77
CA GLN A 30 -1.57 -20.94 -14.64
C GLN A 30 -1.36 -22.22 -15.45
N ARG A 31 -0.13 -22.49 -15.92
CA ARG A 31 0.22 -23.75 -16.59
C ARG A 31 0.05 -24.95 -15.66
N ASP A 32 0.48 -24.82 -14.41
CA ASP A 32 0.30 -25.87 -13.40
C ASP A 32 -1.19 -26.11 -13.11
N GLN A 33 -1.99 -25.03 -13.02
CA GLN A 33 -3.45 -25.14 -12.87
C GLN A 33 -4.10 -25.86 -14.07
N PHE A 34 -3.70 -25.53 -15.29
CA PHE A 34 -4.20 -26.23 -16.48
C PHE A 34 -3.80 -27.71 -16.49
N ALA A 35 -2.55 -28.03 -16.15
CA ALA A 35 -2.08 -29.41 -16.05
C ALA A 35 -2.87 -30.21 -15.00
N ASN A 36 -3.09 -29.63 -13.81
CA ASN A 36 -3.89 -30.25 -12.74
C ASN A 36 -5.37 -30.43 -13.13
N ALA A 37 -5.89 -29.58 -14.02
CA ALA A 37 -7.23 -29.68 -14.57
C ALA A 37 -7.31 -30.59 -15.82
N GLY A 38 -6.20 -31.19 -16.25
CA GLY A 38 -6.14 -32.03 -17.45
C GLY A 38 -6.24 -31.26 -18.78
N ARG A 39 -6.11 -29.94 -18.76
CA ARG A 39 -6.17 -29.09 -19.97
C ARG A 39 -4.78 -28.97 -20.59
N THR A 40 -4.57 -29.61 -21.72
CA THR A 40 -3.28 -29.63 -22.45
C THR A 40 -3.34 -28.89 -23.80
N ASP A 41 -4.54 -28.53 -24.26
CA ASP A 41 -4.85 -27.91 -25.54
C ASP A 41 -5.23 -26.42 -25.40
N TYR A 42 -4.33 -25.61 -24.83
CA TYR A 42 -4.57 -24.17 -24.67
C TYR A 42 -3.65 -23.33 -25.57
N SER A 43 -4.20 -22.24 -26.11
CA SER A 43 -3.42 -21.26 -26.87
C SER A 43 -2.61 -20.34 -25.97
N THR A 44 -1.69 -19.58 -26.56
CA THR A 44 -0.99 -18.50 -25.85
C THR A 44 -1.95 -17.42 -25.36
N GLN A 45 -3.02 -17.15 -26.10
CA GLN A 45 -4.06 -16.19 -25.71
C GLN A 45 -4.85 -16.69 -24.50
N ASP A 46 -5.19 -17.98 -24.46
CA ASP A 46 -5.83 -18.61 -23.29
C ASP A 46 -4.96 -18.49 -22.05
N LEU A 47 -3.66 -18.77 -22.19
CA LEU A 47 -2.72 -18.69 -21.08
C LEU A 47 -2.61 -17.26 -20.54
N VAL A 48 -2.45 -16.26 -21.41
CA VAL A 48 -2.35 -14.85 -20.99
C VAL A 48 -3.66 -14.37 -20.36
N GLY A 49 -4.80 -14.67 -21.00
CA GLY A 49 -6.11 -14.28 -20.50
C GLY A 49 -6.42 -14.86 -19.12
N ALA A 50 -6.12 -16.15 -18.92
CA ALA A 50 -6.29 -16.80 -17.63
C ALA A 50 -5.30 -16.27 -16.58
N SER A 51 -4.03 -16.07 -16.95
CA SER A 51 -2.99 -15.53 -16.07
C SER A 51 -3.29 -14.12 -15.54
N LEU A 52 -4.00 -13.30 -16.32
CA LEU A 52 -4.43 -11.95 -15.93
C LEU A 52 -5.72 -11.91 -15.11
N ASN A 53 -6.46 -13.01 -15.01
CA ASN A 53 -7.76 -13.09 -14.33
C ASN A 53 -7.82 -14.18 -13.25
N MET A 54 -6.67 -14.61 -12.74
CA MET A 54 -6.60 -15.59 -11.66
C MET A 54 -7.20 -15.03 -10.37
N GLU A 55 -7.89 -15.87 -9.59
CA GLU A 55 -8.42 -15.48 -8.27
C GLU A 55 -7.31 -15.26 -7.24
N ARG A 56 -6.23 -16.05 -7.32
CA ARG A 56 -5.06 -15.97 -6.43
C ARG A 56 -3.76 -15.84 -7.24
N PRO A 57 -3.55 -14.69 -7.91
CA PRO A 57 -2.36 -14.47 -8.72
C PRO A 57 -1.13 -14.25 -7.84
N LYS A 58 0.06 -14.54 -8.38
CA LYS A 58 1.33 -14.15 -7.75
C LYS A 58 1.52 -12.64 -7.81
N LEU A 59 1.22 -12.04 -8.96
CA LEU A 59 1.18 -10.59 -9.17
C LEU A 59 -0.23 -10.21 -9.67
N PRO A 60 -1.04 -9.47 -8.89
CA PRO A 60 -2.35 -9.04 -9.34
C PRO A 60 -2.23 -8.04 -10.50
N ALA A 61 -3.09 -8.21 -11.51
CA ALA A 61 -3.14 -7.33 -12.66
C ALA A 61 -3.74 -5.94 -12.28
N PRO A 62 -3.42 -4.88 -13.03
CA PRO A 62 -3.87 -3.52 -12.72
C PRO A 62 -5.39 -3.40 -12.51
N HIS A 63 -6.19 -4.04 -13.35
CA HIS A 63 -7.65 -4.02 -13.24
C HIS A 63 -8.17 -4.75 -12.00
N GLN A 64 -7.50 -5.82 -11.57
CA GLN A 64 -7.86 -6.54 -10.35
C GLN A 64 -7.63 -5.66 -9.14
N VAL A 65 -6.46 -4.99 -9.07
CA VAL A 65 -6.16 -4.03 -7.99
C VAL A 65 -7.17 -2.88 -7.99
N ALA A 66 -7.47 -2.29 -9.15
CA ALA A 66 -8.46 -1.22 -9.24
C ALA A 66 -9.84 -1.65 -8.74
N SER A 67 -10.31 -2.85 -9.16
CA SER A 67 -11.60 -3.39 -8.72
C SER A 67 -11.66 -3.67 -7.22
N GLU A 68 -10.59 -4.22 -6.64
CA GLU A 68 -10.55 -4.55 -5.22
C GLU A 68 -10.41 -3.28 -4.38
N LEU A 69 -9.61 -2.29 -4.80
CA LEU A 69 -9.55 -0.98 -4.16
C LEU A 69 -10.92 -0.32 -4.11
N TYR A 70 -11.63 -0.26 -5.25
CA TYR A 70 -12.97 0.33 -5.29
C TYR A 70 -13.94 -0.39 -4.34
N LYS A 71 -13.93 -1.73 -4.37
CA LYS A 71 -14.77 -2.56 -3.51
C LYS A 71 -14.48 -2.36 -2.02
N LEU A 72 -13.21 -2.34 -1.62
CA LEU A 72 -12.82 -2.25 -0.21
C LEU A 72 -12.89 -0.83 0.36
N VAL A 73 -12.83 0.19 -0.50
CA VAL A 73 -12.98 1.60 -0.10
C VAL A 73 -14.45 2.03 -0.09
N PHE A 74 -15.21 1.72 -1.16
CA PHE A 74 -16.56 2.28 -1.34
C PHE A 74 -17.68 1.27 -1.11
N ASN A 75 -17.51 -0.01 -1.50
CA ASN A 75 -18.60 -1.01 -1.43
C ASN A 75 -18.56 -1.85 -0.14
N THR A 76 -17.58 -1.64 0.72
CA THR A 76 -17.44 -2.35 1.99
C THR A 76 -17.68 -1.38 3.14
N PRO A 77 -18.56 -1.69 4.10
CA PRO A 77 -18.83 -0.79 5.23
C PRO A 77 -17.53 -0.40 5.96
N PRO A 78 -17.32 0.89 6.31
CA PRO A 78 -16.11 1.35 7.00
C PRO A 78 -15.88 0.72 8.38
N THR A 79 -16.89 0.10 8.99
CA THR A 79 -16.80 -0.62 10.27
C THR A 79 -16.37 -2.08 10.11
N SER A 80 -16.30 -2.58 8.86
CA SER A 80 -15.91 -3.96 8.59
C SER A 80 -14.40 -4.12 8.66
N LYS A 81 -13.94 -5.20 9.30
CA LYS A 81 -12.53 -5.63 9.31
C LYS A 81 -11.97 -5.96 7.92
N ARG A 82 -12.80 -5.98 6.87
CA ARG A 82 -12.36 -6.15 5.48
C ARG A 82 -12.14 -4.81 4.76
N SER A 83 -12.65 -3.69 5.29
CA SER A 83 -12.55 -2.38 4.61
C SER A 83 -11.13 -1.82 4.71
N LEU A 84 -10.65 -1.18 3.63
CA LEU A 84 -9.39 -0.43 3.67
C LEU A 84 -9.53 0.87 4.50
N VAL A 85 -10.73 1.46 4.53
CA VAL A 85 -11.01 2.66 5.33
C VAL A 85 -10.89 2.34 6.82
N TYR A 86 -11.39 1.19 7.25
CA TYR A 86 -11.26 0.71 8.63
C TYR A 86 -9.80 0.70 9.10
N HIS A 87 -8.91 0.09 8.31
CA HIS A 87 -7.49 0.01 8.65
C HIS A 87 -6.76 1.35 8.52
N GLY A 88 -7.11 2.16 7.52
CA GLY A 88 -6.56 3.51 7.40
C GLY A 88 -6.87 4.39 8.61
N LEU A 89 -8.08 4.25 9.17
CA LEU A 89 -8.47 4.96 10.39
C LEU A 89 -7.72 4.44 11.63
N ILE A 90 -7.51 3.13 11.77
CA ILE A 90 -6.71 2.59 12.89
C ILE A 90 -5.29 3.16 12.87
N THR A 91 -4.61 3.12 11.72
CA THR A 91 -3.26 3.68 11.60
C THR A 91 -3.24 5.19 11.91
N LEU A 92 -4.25 5.92 11.48
CA LEU A 92 -4.39 7.34 11.79
C LEU A 92 -4.59 7.58 13.29
N GLU A 93 -5.46 6.80 13.95
CA GLU A 93 -5.72 6.86 15.39
C GLU A 93 -4.44 6.59 16.20
N GLU A 94 -3.69 5.53 15.85
CA GLU A 94 -2.41 5.20 16.47
C GLU A 94 -1.41 6.37 16.35
N THR A 95 -1.34 6.97 15.17
CA THR A 95 -0.47 8.12 14.91
C THR A 95 -0.88 9.35 15.72
N LEU A 96 -2.19 9.64 15.80
CA LEU A 96 -2.73 10.77 16.55
C LEU A 96 -2.52 10.62 18.05
N ILE A 97 -2.80 9.43 18.61
CA ILE A 97 -2.57 9.17 20.04
C ILE A 97 -1.08 9.27 20.35
N GLY A 98 -0.22 8.66 19.53
CA GLY A 98 1.23 8.77 19.67
C GLY A 98 1.70 10.23 19.63
N PHE A 99 1.18 11.03 18.71
CA PHE A 99 1.48 12.46 18.61
C PHE A 99 1.01 13.25 19.84
N VAL A 100 -0.19 13.00 20.36
CA VAL A 100 -0.71 13.67 21.55
C VAL A 100 0.15 13.34 22.77
N ILE A 101 0.46 12.06 22.99
CA ILE A 101 1.31 11.63 24.11
C ILE A 101 2.71 12.23 23.98
N GLY A 102 3.32 12.11 22.79
CA GLY A 102 4.66 12.65 22.53
C GLY A 102 4.72 14.17 22.72
N SER A 103 3.71 14.89 22.24
CA SER A 103 3.62 16.35 22.40
C SER A 103 3.41 16.74 23.87
N ALA A 104 2.52 16.07 24.59
CA ALA A 104 2.27 16.33 26.01
C ALA A 104 3.53 16.09 26.86
N LEU A 105 4.21 14.97 26.64
CA LEU A 105 5.48 14.66 27.30
C LEU A 105 6.58 15.66 26.93
N GLY A 106 6.71 16.00 25.64
CA GLY A 106 7.71 16.97 25.17
C GLY A 106 7.52 18.36 25.78
N ILE A 107 6.28 18.86 25.78
CA ILE A 107 5.93 20.14 26.41
C ILE A 107 6.16 20.09 27.93
N GLY A 108 5.73 19.00 28.58
CA GLY A 108 5.92 18.82 30.02
C GLY A 108 7.40 18.81 30.43
N LEU A 109 8.23 18.09 29.67
CA LEU A 109 9.68 18.07 29.87
C LEU A 109 10.31 19.44 29.64
N ALA A 110 9.90 20.17 28.59
CA ALA A 110 10.40 21.52 28.35
C ALA A 110 10.06 22.47 29.51
N ALA A 111 8.83 22.43 30.02
CA ALA A 111 8.42 23.22 31.19
C ALA A 111 9.21 22.83 32.45
N LEU A 112 9.48 21.54 32.67
CA LEU A 112 10.28 21.06 33.80
C LEU A 112 11.74 21.54 33.71
N ILE A 113 12.35 21.48 32.52
CA ILE A 113 13.72 21.96 32.29
C ILE A 113 13.81 23.45 32.61
N VAL A 114 12.88 24.27 32.11
CA VAL A 114 12.89 25.74 32.32
C VAL A 114 12.59 26.13 33.77
N SER A 115 11.76 25.36 34.48
CA SER A 115 11.42 25.67 35.87
C SER A 115 12.51 25.27 36.88
N MET A 116 13.36 24.29 36.55
CA MET A 116 14.36 23.74 37.46
C MET A 116 15.79 24.04 36.99
N ARG A 117 16.46 25.02 37.63
CA ARG A 117 17.83 25.46 37.29
C ARG A 117 18.88 24.34 37.24
N TRP A 118 18.73 23.30 38.07
CA TRP A 118 19.67 22.18 38.09
C TRP A 118 19.47 21.24 36.90
N LEU A 119 18.22 21.07 36.45
CA LEU A 119 17.87 20.25 35.28
C LEU A 119 18.25 20.97 33.98
N GLU A 120 18.03 22.28 33.90
CA GLU A 120 18.54 23.13 32.82
C GLU A 120 20.06 22.99 32.68
N ARG A 121 20.82 23.19 33.76
CA ARG A 121 22.28 23.10 33.74
C ARG A 121 22.81 21.71 33.36
N SER A 122 22.14 20.63 33.76
CA SER A 122 22.57 19.27 33.40
C SER A 122 22.29 18.93 31.93
N MET A 123 21.29 19.57 31.32
CA MET A 123 20.90 19.34 29.91
C MET A 123 21.62 20.24 28.91
N MET A 124 22.18 21.38 29.33
CA MET A 124 22.94 22.30 28.44
C MET A 124 23.99 21.62 27.53
N PRO A 125 24.84 20.68 28.00
CA PRO A 125 25.81 20.00 27.13
C PRO A 125 25.17 19.17 26.01
N TRP A 126 23.94 18.71 26.20
CA TRP A 126 23.22 17.83 25.27
C TRP A 126 22.30 18.61 24.32
N ILE A 127 21.78 19.76 24.76
CA ILE A 127 20.87 20.60 23.95
C ILE A 127 21.63 21.41 22.89
N VAL A 128 22.90 21.73 23.13
CA VAL A 128 23.70 22.65 22.28
C VAL A 128 24.67 21.89 21.34
N ALA A 129 24.52 20.57 21.20
CA ALA A 129 25.34 19.73 20.32
C ALA A 129 24.97 19.86 18.83
#